data_AF-A0A9N7YH19-F1
#
_entry.id   AF-A0A9N7YH19-F1
#
_cell.length_a   1.000
_cell.length_b   1.000
_cell.length_c   1.000
_cell.angle_alpha   90.00
_cell.angle_beta   90.00
_cell.angle_gamma   90.00
#
_symmetry.space_group_name_H-M   'P 1'
#
loop_
_entity.id
_entity.type
_entity.pdbx_description
1 polymer ?
#
loop_
_entity_poly.entity_id
_entity_poly.type
_entity_poly.pdbx_seq_one_letter_code
_entity_poly.pdbx_strand_id
1 'polypeptide(L)'
;MNQIDPETLETVGRINYRNHIALNLATAHPHYDDQGNTYNMGTSLMGPGPPRYIIFKVPADAPEKGRDKPALSRVQKVGSIPFRSTLSPSYFHSFGMTENFFIFVEQPFKLDIVRLATAYFRGVNWGSCLRFDKDDITLFHVINRKTGRAVKTRFYSAALVVFHHLNAYEEDDHLVFDMITYKDSSLYDMFYLQNLKTSSLSQSNESFCPPTCQRFVLPLSAHKESPRGINLVTLVDTTAQAVVQEDGSVFCQPDTVFIGLELPGINYSFNTKKYRYFYGSRVEWSPHPNKIAKVDIVTREHIEWTQDNCFPSEPVFVASPGAAEEDDGVILSSVISPDPNISPFMLILNAKNFEEIARASIPADVHMDLHGHFIPAAV
;
A
#
# COMPACT_ATOMS: atom_id res chain seq x y z
N MET A 1 -13.54 1.71 -13.62
CA MET A 1 -13.07 2.97 -13.03
C MET A 1 -13.99 4.07 -13.50
N ASN A 2 -14.35 4.98 -12.61
CA ASN A 2 -15.11 6.18 -12.96
C ASN A 2 -14.10 7.30 -13.19
N GLN A 3 -14.27 8.06 -14.26
CA GLN A 3 -13.52 9.27 -14.50
C GLN A 3 -14.28 10.41 -13.84
N ILE A 4 -13.58 11.19 -13.02
CA ILE A 4 -14.12 12.31 -12.26
C ILE A 4 -13.40 13.57 -12.74
N ASP A 5 -14.15 14.65 -12.97
CA ASP A 5 -13.57 15.97 -13.19
C ASP A 5 -13.03 16.51 -11.85
N PRO A 6 -11.74 16.85 -11.74
CA PRO A 6 -11.16 17.27 -10.46
C PRO A 6 -11.61 18.66 -9.99
N GLU A 7 -12.16 19.50 -10.87
CA GLU A 7 -12.65 20.84 -10.52
C GLU A 7 -14.13 20.80 -10.12
N THR A 8 -14.97 20.09 -10.89
CA THR A 8 -16.42 20.06 -10.66
C THR A 8 -16.89 18.87 -9.81
N LEU A 9 -16.04 17.85 -9.65
CA LEU A 9 -16.36 16.56 -9.02
C LEU A 9 -17.42 15.74 -9.77
N GLU A 10 -17.81 16.15 -10.98
CA GLU A 10 -18.78 15.42 -11.79
C GLU A 10 -18.19 14.13 -12.34
N THR A 11 -19.03 13.09 -12.42
CA THR A 11 -18.65 11.85 -13.13
C THR A 11 -18.78 12.07 -14.63
N VAL A 12 -17.64 12.23 -15.31
CA VAL A 12 -17.59 12.47 -16.75
C VAL A 12 -17.69 11.20 -17.59
N GLY A 13 -17.37 10.03 -17.00
CA GLY A 13 -17.45 8.78 -17.73
C GLY A 13 -17.04 7.55 -16.93
N ARG A 14 -17.18 6.38 -17.58
CA ARG A 14 -16.79 5.09 -17.01
C ARG A 14 -15.90 4.32 -17.98
N ILE A 15 -14.74 3.90 -17.50
CA ILE A 15 -13.77 3.12 -18.27
C ILE A 15 -13.61 1.73 -17.66
N ASN A 16 -13.57 0.71 -18.52
CA ASN A 16 -13.36 -0.68 -18.14
C ASN A 16 -11.97 -1.15 -18.58
N TYR A 17 -11.14 -1.61 -17.64
CA TYR A 17 -9.82 -2.17 -17.93
C TYR A 17 -9.86 -3.27 -18.99
N ARG A 18 -10.91 -4.10 -19.00
CA ARG A 18 -11.06 -5.23 -19.95
C ARG A 18 -11.06 -4.82 -21.41
N ASN A 19 -11.38 -3.56 -21.71
CA ASN A 19 -11.39 -3.04 -23.07
C ASN A 19 -9.97 -2.70 -23.56
N HIS A 20 -8.99 -2.66 -22.67
CA HIS A 20 -7.61 -2.20 -22.95
C HIS A 20 -6.55 -3.24 -22.56
N ILE A 21 -6.79 -4.02 -21.51
CA ILE A 21 -5.88 -5.05 -21.00
C ILE A 21 -6.68 -6.19 -20.36
N ALA A 22 -6.19 -7.42 -20.50
CA ALA A 22 -6.84 -8.61 -19.93
C ALA A 22 -6.73 -8.64 -18.39
N LEU A 23 -7.57 -7.86 -17.71
CA LEU A 23 -7.61 -7.73 -16.25
C LEU A 23 -9.02 -7.92 -15.73
N ASN A 24 -9.15 -8.70 -14.66
CA ASN A 24 -10.39 -8.88 -13.91
C ASN A 24 -10.45 -7.94 -12.71
N LEU A 25 -9.30 -7.67 -12.08
CA LEU A 25 -9.13 -6.84 -10.89
C LEU A 25 -7.86 -6.01 -11.05
N ALA A 26 -7.81 -4.81 -10.49
CA ALA A 26 -6.63 -3.97 -10.40
C ALA A 26 -6.61 -3.29 -9.03
N THR A 27 -5.44 -2.93 -8.53
CA THR A 27 -5.33 -2.25 -7.24
C THR A 27 -5.81 -0.80 -7.32
N ALA A 28 -6.17 -0.23 -6.16
CA ALA A 28 -6.41 1.19 -5.99
C ALA A 28 -5.13 2.00 -5.68
N HIS A 29 -3.97 1.35 -5.62
CA HIS A 29 -2.67 1.94 -5.26
C HIS A 29 -1.70 1.88 -6.45
N PRO A 30 -1.94 2.67 -7.51
CA PRO A 30 -0.95 2.81 -8.56
C PRO A 30 0.30 3.52 -8.04
N HIS A 31 1.45 3.21 -8.63
CA HIS A 31 2.67 3.99 -8.49
C HIS A 31 2.83 4.97 -9.65
N TYR A 32 3.56 6.06 -9.41
CA TYR A 32 3.89 7.07 -10.42
C TYR A 32 5.42 7.23 -10.52
N ASP A 33 5.92 7.50 -11.72
CA ASP A 33 7.32 7.92 -11.92
C ASP A 33 7.43 9.42 -12.22
N ASP A 34 8.65 9.95 -12.19
CA ASP A 34 8.94 11.38 -12.42
C ASP A 34 8.53 11.87 -13.83
N GLN A 35 8.27 10.96 -14.77
CA GLN A 35 7.77 11.29 -16.11
C GLN A 35 6.24 11.36 -16.16
N GLY A 36 5.55 11.09 -15.04
CA GLY A 36 4.10 11.03 -14.94
C GLY A 36 3.49 9.72 -15.43
N ASN A 37 4.28 8.67 -15.64
CA ASN A 37 3.74 7.37 -16.02
C ASN A 37 3.10 6.70 -14.81
N THR A 38 1.94 6.07 -15.00
CA THR A 38 1.28 5.27 -13.96
C THR A 38 1.66 3.81 -14.11
N TYR A 39 2.06 3.16 -13.03
CA TYR A 39 2.26 1.73 -12.92
C TYR A 39 1.23 1.13 -11.98
N ASN A 40 0.62 0.01 -12.35
CA ASN A 40 -0.32 -0.67 -11.46
C ASN A 40 -0.29 -2.18 -11.74
N MET A 41 -0.87 -2.96 -10.84
CA MET A 41 -0.93 -4.39 -10.89
C MET A 41 -2.38 -4.89 -10.84
N GLY A 42 -2.63 -6.03 -11.46
CA GLY A 42 -3.95 -6.63 -11.49
C GLY A 42 -3.94 -8.13 -11.73
N THR A 43 -5.11 -8.73 -11.55
CA THR A 43 -5.34 -10.16 -11.65
C THR A 43 -5.99 -10.49 -12.99
N SER A 44 -5.38 -11.39 -13.76
CA SER A 44 -5.94 -11.93 -15.01
C SER A 44 -6.38 -13.38 -14.80
N LEU A 45 -7.70 -13.59 -14.64
CA LEU A 45 -8.33 -14.90 -14.47
C LEU A 45 -8.87 -15.49 -15.78
N MET A 46 -9.41 -14.63 -16.65
CA MET A 46 -10.18 -15.04 -17.85
C MET A 46 -9.54 -14.54 -19.16
N GLY A 47 -8.24 -14.22 -19.12
CA GLY A 47 -7.48 -13.77 -20.29
C GLY A 47 -6.92 -14.93 -21.13
N PRO A 48 -6.29 -14.64 -22.29
CA PRO A 48 -5.61 -15.65 -23.09
C PRO A 48 -4.42 -16.28 -22.35
N GLY A 49 -4.46 -17.60 -22.21
CA GLY A 49 -3.47 -18.44 -21.51
C GLY A 49 -3.74 -18.63 -20.01
N PRO A 50 -2.79 -19.18 -19.24
CA PRO A 50 -3.01 -19.50 -17.83
C PRO A 50 -3.22 -18.24 -16.96
N PRO A 51 -4.01 -18.34 -15.87
CA PRO A 51 -4.20 -17.25 -14.91
C PRO A 51 -2.88 -16.71 -14.36
N ARG A 52 -2.79 -15.38 -14.23
CA ARG A 52 -1.56 -14.70 -13.85
C ARG A 52 -1.83 -13.32 -13.26
N TYR A 53 -0.88 -12.83 -12.48
CA TYR A 53 -0.78 -11.42 -12.11
C TYR A 53 -0.14 -10.64 -13.26
N ILE A 54 -0.60 -9.43 -13.52
CA ILE A 54 -0.10 -8.56 -14.58
C ILE A 54 0.31 -7.23 -13.96
N ILE A 55 1.56 -6.82 -14.23
CA ILE A 55 2.04 -5.47 -13.97
C ILE A 55 1.95 -4.71 -15.29
N PHE A 56 1.34 -3.53 -15.26
CA PHE A 56 1.12 -2.70 -16.44
C PHE A 56 1.51 -1.25 -16.20
N LYS A 57 1.80 -0.57 -17.30
CA LYS A 57 2.15 0.85 -17.37
C LYS A 57 1.11 1.57 -18.22
N VAL A 58 0.63 2.71 -17.75
CA VAL A 58 -0.07 3.71 -18.54
C VAL A 58 0.91 4.86 -18.76
N PRO A 59 1.44 5.05 -19.97
CA PRO A 59 2.38 6.13 -20.22
C PRO A 59 1.75 7.50 -19.98
N ALA A 60 2.54 8.46 -19.49
CA ALA A 60 2.13 9.84 -19.38
C ALA A 60 1.67 10.37 -20.74
N ASP A 61 0.61 11.17 -20.75
CA ASP A 61 0.11 11.76 -21.98
C ASP A 61 1.14 12.78 -22.51
N ALA A 62 1.77 12.50 -23.65
CA ALA A 62 2.45 13.56 -24.40
C ALA A 62 1.41 14.65 -24.74
N PRO A 63 1.73 15.94 -24.56
CA PRO A 63 0.81 17.05 -24.83
C PRO A 63 0.55 17.18 -26.34
N GLU A 64 -0.34 16.35 -26.87
CA GLU A 64 -0.89 16.52 -28.21
C GLU A 64 -2.31 17.07 -28.09
N LYS A 65 -2.48 18.31 -28.54
CA LYS A 65 -3.79 18.98 -28.62
C LYS A 65 -4.74 18.13 -29.47
N GLY A 66 -5.91 17.81 -28.93
CA GLY A 66 -7.07 17.32 -29.68
C GLY A 66 -7.28 15.81 -29.73
N ARG A 67 -7.07 15.05 -28.64
CA ARG A 67 -7.39 13.61 -28.60
C ARG A 67 -8.56 13.28 -27.68
N ASP A 68 -9.59 12.65 -28.26
CA ASP A 68 -10.75 12.04 -27.60
C ASP A 68 -10.48 10.65 -26.97
N LYS A 69 -9.23 10.17 -26.95
CA LYS A 69 -8.92 8.80 -26.51
C LYS A 69 -8.41 8.77 -25.07
N PRO A 70 -8.99 7.94 -24.17
CA PRO A 70 -8.54 7.83 -22.79
C PRO A 70 -7.07 7.38 -22.66
N ALA A 71 -6.36 7.85 -21.62
CA ALA A 71 -4.96 7.44 -21.34
C ALA A 71 -4.78 5.92 -21.31
N LEU A 72 -5.77 5.19 -20.77
CA LEU A 72 -5.79 3.72 -20.73
C LEU A 72 -5.71 3.04 -22.11
N SER A 73 -6.03 3.74 -23.20
CA SER A 73 -5.85 3.21 -24.55
C SER A 73 -4.39 2.89 -24.91
N ARG A 74 -3.43 3.47 -24.18
CA ARG A 74 -1.99 3.25 -24.33
C ARG A 74 -1.40 2.30 -23.31
N VAL A 75 -2.25 1.58 -22.56
CA VAL A 75 -1.77 0.65 -21.53
C VAL A 75 -0.83 -0.41 -22.12
N GLN A 76 0.29 -0.64 -21.44
CA GLN A 76 1.32 -1.60 -21.83
C GLN A 76 1.50 -2.62 -20.71
N LYS A 77 1.49 -3.91 -21.07
CA LYS A 77 1.93 -4.96 -20.15
C LYS A 77 3.44 -4.85 -19.95
N VAL A 78 3.89 -4.70 -18.71
CA VAL A 78 5.32 -4.61 -18.35
C VAL A 78 5.84 -5.95 -17.85
N GLY A 79 5.03 -6.70 -17.10
CA GLY A 79 5.43 -7.97 -16.53
C GLY A 79 4.24 -8.87 -16.23
N SER A 80 4.52 -10.14 -15.91
CA SER A 80 3.51 -11.04 -15.35
C SER A 80 4.12 -12.09 -14.47
N ILE A 81 3.41 -12.45 -13.40
CA ILE A 81 3.76 -13.51 -12.47
C ILE A 81 2.69 -14.60 -12.56
N PRO A 82 3.04 -15.88 -12.81
CA PRO A 82 2.07 -16.96 -12.79
C PRO A 82 1.53 -17.15 -11.37
N PHE A 83 0.30 -17.63 -11.23
CA PHE A 83 -0.23 -17.96 -9.91
C PHE A 83 0.50 -19.17 -9.32
N ARG A 84 0.84 -19.11 -8.03
CA ARG A 84 1.27 -20.30 -7.28
C ARG A 84 0.16 -21.33 -7.18
N SER A 85 -1.09 -20.88 -7.02
CA SER A 85 -2.29 -21.72 -6.98
C SER A 85 -3.40 -21.12 -7.83
N THR A 86 -3.89 -21.88 -8.82
CA THR A 86 -4.93 -21.42 -9.74
C THR A 86 -6.31 -21.29 -9.09
N LEU A 87 -6.60 -22.12 -8.08
CA LEU A 87 -7.88 -22.11 -7.35
C LEU A 87 -7.86 -21.20 -6.12
N SER A 88 -6.67 -20.77 -5.68
CA SER A 88 -6.51 -19.93 -4.50
C SER A 88 -5.37 -18.91 -4.68
N PRO A 89 -5.45 -18.02 -5.70
CA PRO A 89 -4.48 -16.95 -5.86
C PRO A 89 -4.49 -16.03 -4.64
N SER A 90 -3.34 -15.44 -4.36
CA SER A 90 -3.20 -14.37 -3.37
C SER A 90 -4.06 -13.15 -3.73
N TYR A 91 -4.74 -12.59 -2.73
CA TYR A 91 -5.23 -11.23 -2.73
C TYR A 91 -4.07 -10.27 -2.46
N PHE A 92 -4.05 -9.14 -3.15
CA PHE A 92 -3.07 -8.09 -2.94
C PHE A 92 -3.74 -6.74 -3.13
N HIS A 93 -3.35 -5.79 -2.29
CA HIS A 93 -3.95 -4.47 -2.22
C HIS A 93 -3.03 -3.38 -2.78
N SER A 94 -1.72 -3.58 -2.66
CA SER A 94 -0.67 -2.72 -3.23
C SER A 94 0.56 -3.57 -3.61
N PHE A 95 1.60 -2.93 -4.15
CA PHE A 95 2.87 -3.54 -4.53
C PHE A 95 4.00 -2.54 -4.28
N GLY A 96 5.26 -2.99 -4.24
CA GLY A 96 6.42 -2.10 -4.11
C GLY A 96 7.04 -1.75 -5.46
N MET A 97 7.69 -0.58 -5.54
CA MET A 97 8.44 -0.14 -6.72
C MET A 97 9.73 0.54 -6.28
N THR A 98 10.86 0.12 -6.86
CA THR A 98 12.18 0.79 -6.77
C THR A 98 12.54 1.39 -8.12
N GLU A 99 13.72 1.99 -8.27
CA GLU A 99 14.19 2.50 -9.56
C GLU A 99 14.22 1.40 -10.64
N ASN A 100 14.68 0.19 -10.31
CA ASN A 100 14.89 -0.88 -11.27
C ASN A 100 13.96 -2.09 -11.10
N PHE A 101 13.22 -2.21 -10.00
CA PHE A 101 12.42 -3.40 -9.69
C PHE A 101 10.97 -3.08 -9.25
N PHE A 102 10.08 -4.02 -9.54
CA PHE A 102 8.80 -4.16 -8.84
C PHE A 102 8.91 -5.28 -7.82
N ILE A 103 8.23 -5.12 -6.70
CA ILE A 103 8.17 -6.11 -5.62
C ILE A 103 6.70 -6.49 -5.43
N PHE A 104 6.37 -7.73 -5.76
CA PHE A 104 5.05 -8.29 -5.52
C PHE A 104 5.09 -9.29 -4.37
N VAL A 105 4.30 -9.01 -3.33
CA VAL A 105 4.10 -9.88 -2.18
C VAL A 105 2.94 -10.83 -2.44
N GLU A 106 3.24 -12.08 -2.79
CA GLU A 106 2.24 -13.14 -2.88
C GLU A 106 2.03 -13.72 -1.47
N GLN A 107 1.16 -13.06 -0.72
CA GLN A 107 0.79 -13.37 0.66
C GLN A 107 -0.19 -14.56 0.76
N PRO A 108 -0.21 -15.31 1.88
CA PRO A 108 -1.16 -16.40 2.11
C PRO A 108 -2.58 -15.92 2.49
N PHE A 109 -2.94 -14.68 2.15
CA PHE A 109 -4.33 -14.22 2.14
C PHE A 109 -4.94 -14.50 0.76
N LYS A 110 -5.68 -15.59 0.65
CA LYS A 110 -6.07 -16.21 -0.62
C LYS A 110 -7.51 -15.89 -1.00
N LEU A 111 -7.75 -15.75 -2.30
CA LEU A 111 -9.07 -15.65 -2.91
C LEU A 111 -9.55 -17.03 -3.37
N ASP A 112 -10.62 -17.55 -2.78
CA ASP A 112 -11.25 -18.81 -3.20
C ASP A 112 -12.03 -18.62 -4.50
N ILE A 113 -11.45 -19.08 -5.61
CA ILE A 113 -12.02 -18.93 -6.95
C ILE A 113 -13.31 -19.74 -7.13
N VAL A 114 -13.43 -20.90 -6.48
CA VAL A 114 -14.62 -21.75 -6.58
C VAL A 114 -15.78 -21.09 -5.83
N ARG A 115 -15.52 -20.58 -4.63
CA ARG A 115 -16.50 -19.82 -3.86
C ARG A 115 -16.89 -18.54 -4.58
N LEU A 116 -15.94 -17.82 -5.17
CA LEU A 116 -16.22 -16.62 -5.97
C LEU A 116 -17.08 -16.94 -7.20
N ALA A 117 -16.77 -18.02 -7.93
CA ALA A 117 -17.53 -18.44 -9.11
C ALA A 117 -18.97 -18.87 -8.77
N THR A 118 -19.18 -19.39 -7.56
CA THR A 118 -20.51 -19.81 -7.07
C THR A 118 -21.19 -18.75 -6.19
N ALA A 119 -20.59 -17.57 -6.03
CA ALA A 119 -20.99 -16.60 -5.02
C ALA A 119 -22.43 -16.12 -5.19
N TYR A 120 -22.83 -15.81 -6.42
CA TYR A 120 -24.18 -15.36 -6.76
C TYR A 120 -25.24 -16.43 -6.41
N PHE A 121 -24.99 -17.69 -6.77
CA PHE A 121 -25.91 -18.79 -6.48
C PHE A 121 -26.00 -19.11 -4.98
N ARG A 122 -24.90 -18.92 -4.24
CA ARG A 122 -24.82 -19.20 -2.80
C ARG A 122 -25.23 -18.00 -1.93
N GLY A 123 -25.50 -16.84 -2.51
CA GLY A 123 -25.80 -15.62 -1.77
C GLY A 123 -24.65 -15.14 -0.87
N VAL A 124 -23.40 -15.45 -1.22
CA VAL A 124 -22.22 -15.07 -0.43
C VAL A 124 -21.53 -13.84 -1.02
N ASN A 125 -20.98 -12.99 -0.15
CA ASN A 125 -20.29 -11.76 -0.54
C ASN A 125 -18.80 -11.99 -0.85
N TRP A 126 -18.17 -10.98 -1.44
CA TRP A 126 -16.75 -10.97 -1.82
C TRP A 126 -15.80 -11.21 -0.64
N GLY A 127 -16.03 -10.54 0.50
CA GLY A 127 -15.19 -10.69 1.69
C GLY A 127 -15.13 -12.12 2.20
N SER A 128 -16.27 -12.83 2.13
CA SER A 128 -16.33 -14.25 2.51
C SER A 128 -15.55 -15.20 1.58
N CYS A 129 -15.11 -14.72 0.41
CA CYS A 129 -14.27 -15.48 -0.51
C CYS A 129 -12.77 -15.35 -0.19
N LEU A 130 -12.40 -14.52 0.79
CA LEU A 130 -11.02 -14.37 1.24
C LEU A 130 -10.76 -15.28 2.44
N ARG A 131 -9.58 -15.91 2.47
CA ARG A 131 -9.14 -16.79 3.56
C ARG A 131 -7.65 -16.64 3.82
N PHE A 132 -7.27 -16.41 5.06
CA PHE A 132 -5.87 -16.46 5.49
C PHE A 132 -5.44 -17.90 5.77
N ASP A 133 -4.29 -18.30 5.23
CA ASP A 133 -3.69 -19.62 5.39
C ASP A 133 -2.40 -19.51 6.21
N LYS A 134 -2.53 -19.56 7.54
CA LYS A 134 -1.44 -19.31 8.49
C LYS A 134 -0.25 -20.27 8.37
N ASP A 135 -0.44 -21.44 7.77
CA ASP A 135 0.57 -22.49 7.64
C ASP A 135 1.32 -22.43 6.29
N ASP A 136 0.94 -21.49 5.42
CA ASP A 136 1.59 -21.23 4.14
C ASP A 136 2.61 -20.07 4.26
N ILE A 137 3.46 -19.91 3.25
CA ILE A 137 4.51 -18.89 3.22
C ILE A 137 4.10 -17.67 2.38
N THR A 138 4.75 -16.54 2.67
CA THR A 138 4.72 -15.33 1.86
C THR A 138 5.88 -15.36 0.87
N LEU A 139 5.60 -15.21 -0.43
CA LEU A 139 6.64 -15.12 -1.46
C LEU A 139 6.85 -13.68 -1.90
N PHE A 140 8.11 -13.29 -2.09
CA PHE A 140 8.47 -12.00 -2.67
C PHE A 140 8.96 -12.19 -4.11
N HIS A 141 8.13 -11.78 -5.06
CA HIS A 141 8.47 -11.76 -6.47
C HIS A 141 9.14 -10.44 -6.80
N VAL A 142 10.38 -10.48 -7.25
CA VAL A 142 11.15 -9.30 -7.67
C VAL A 142 11.25 -9.30 -9.19
N ILE A 143 10.71 -8.26 -9.84
CA ILE A 143 10.58 -8.17 -11.29
C ILE A 143 11.35 -6.96 -11.79
N ASN A 144 12.32 -7.16 -12.68
CA ASN A 144 13.08 -6.07 -13.28
C ASN A 144 12.16 -5.20 -14.17
N ARG A 145 12.06 -3.90 -13.87
CA ARG A 145 11.16 -2.95 -14.52
C ARG A 145 11.43 -2.79 -16.02
N LYS A 146 12.70 -2.89 -16.44
CA LYS A 146 13.12 -2.70 -17.84
C LYS A 146 12.83 -3.92 -18.70
N THR A 147 13.11 -5.12 -18.17
CA THR A 147 12.99 -6.37 -18.93
C THR A 147 11.67 -7.11 -18.71
N GLY A 148 10.93 -6.78 -17.66
CA GLY A 148 9.70 -7.48 -17.27
C GLY A 148 9.93 -8.89 -16.72
N ARG A 149 11.19 -9.28 -16.46
CA ARG A 149 11.57 -10.62 -16.03
C ARG A 149 11.75 -10.67 -14.52
N ALA A 150 11.24 -11.74 -13.90
CA ALA A 150 11.50 -12.03 -12.50
C ALA A 150 12.98 -12.40 -12.32
N VAL A 151 13.57 -12.00 -11.18
CA VAL A 151 14.86 -12.53 -10.74
C VAL A 151 14.71 -14.03 -10.45
N LYS A 152 15.82 -14.78 -10.58
CA LYS A 152 15.79 -16.24 -10.39
C LYS A 152 15.69 -16.65 -8.93
N THR A 153 16.18 -15.81 -8.03
CA THR A 153 16.25 -16.09 -6.60
C THR A 153 14.86 -16.06 -5.99
N ARG A 154 14.54 -17.11 -5.23
CA ARG A 154 13.24 -17.26 -4.57
C ARG A 154 13.34 -16.72 -3.15
N PHE A 155 12.80 -15.52 -2.93
CA PHE A 155 12.71 -14.90 -1.62
C PHE A 155 11.37 -15.22 -0.97
N TYR A 156 11.38 -15.52 0.33
CA TYR A 156 10.15 -15.80 1.08
C TYR A 156 10.27 -15.42 2.55
N SER A 157 9.13 -15.28 3.21
CA SER A 157 9.03 -15.06 4.66
C SER A 157 7.91 -15.91 5.26
N ALA A 158 7.74 -15.81 6.58
CA ALA A 158 6.62 -16.39 7.30
C ALA A 158 5.27 -15.82 6.81
N ALA A 159 4.18 -16.46 7.20
CA ALA A 159 2.83 -15.99 6.91
C ALA A 159 2.61 -14.59 7.49
N LEU A 160 2.15 -13.67 6.64
CA LEU A 160 1.73 -12.33 7.02
C LEU A 160 0.61 -11.85 6.09
N VAL A 161 -0.14 -10.85 6.52
CA VAL A 161 -1.07 -10.12 5.66
C VAL A 161 -0.55 -8.69 5.47
N VAL A 162 -0.67 -8.16 4.26
CA VAL A 162 -0.28 -6.80 3.88
C VAL A 162 -1.37 -6.15 3.04
N PHE A 163 -1.70 -4.90 3.39
CA PHE A 163 -2.55 -4.03 2.57
C PHE A 163 -1.72 -2.93 1.92
N HIS A 164 -0.97 -2.15 2.70
CA HIS A 164 -0.21 -1.02 2.20
C HIS A 164 1.30 -1.28 2.24
N HIS A 165 1.93 -1.11 1.08
CA HIS A 165 3.37 -0.87 0.99
C HIS A 165 3.62 0.60 1.34
N LEU A 166 4.74 0.86 2.01
CA LEU A 166 5.15 2.20 2.40
C LEU A 166 6.08 2.80 1.35
N ASN A 167 7.27 2.22 1.18
CA ASN A 167 8.22 2.60 0.15
C ASN A 167 9.15 1.42 -0.16
N ALA A 168 9.88 1.51 -1.26
CA ALA A 168 10.94 0.57 -1.59
C ALA A 168 12.10 1.30 -2.29
N TYR A 169 13.33 0.86 -2.08
CA TYR A 169 14.52 1.42 -2.72
C TYR A 169 15.64 0.38 -2.84
N GLU A 170 16.71 0.77 -3.54
CA GLU A 170 17.91 -0.04 -3.74
C GLU A 170 19.09 0.59 -2.99
N GLU A 171 19.85 -0.22 -2.23
CA GLU A 171 21.04 0.22 -1.50
C GLU A 171 22.06 -0.93 -1.41
N ASP A 172 23.31 -0.68 -1.84
CA ASP A 172 24.43 -1.64 -1.73
C ASP A 172 24.09 -3.09 -2.14
N ASP A 173 23.50 -3.28 -3.33
CA ASP A 173 23.04 -4.59 -3.85
C ASP A 173 21.87 -5.23 -3.08
N HIS A 174 21.17 -4.46 -2.25
CA HIS A 174 19.97 -4.90 -1.55
C HIS A 174 18.74 -4.15 -2.07
N LEU A 175 17.62 -4.86 -2.14
CA LEU A 175 16.30 -4.24 -2.20
C LEU A 175 15.78 -4.07 -0.79
N VAL A 176 15.52 -2.84 -0.39
CA VAL A 176 14.88 -2.50 0.88
C VAL A 176 13.43 -2.12 0.59
N PHE A 177 12.50 -2.68 1.34
CA PHE A 177 11.10 -2.26 1.25
C PHE A 177 10.39 -2.35 2.59
N ASP A 178 9.54 -1.38 2.81
CA ASP A 178 8.80 -1.18 4.03
C ASP A 178 7.30 -1.38 3.75
N MET A 179 6.60 -2.06 4.64
CA MET A 179 5.18 -2.38 4.49
C MET A 179 4.48 -2.47 5.84
N ILE A 180 3.18 -2.20 5.84
CA ILE A 180 2.33 -2.39 7.02
C ILE A 180 1.76 -3.80 6.99
N THR A 181 2.21 -4.63 7.92
CA THR A 181 1.88 -6.05 8.00
C THR A 181 1.03 -6.37 9.23
N TYR A 182 0.33 -7.50 9.12
CA TYR A 182 -0.53 -8.08 10.13
C TYR A 182 -0.18 -9.56 10.30
N LYS A 183 -0.33 -10.06 11.52
CA LYS A 183 -0.07 -11.48 11.83
C LYS A 183 -1.16 -12.40 11.26
N ASP A 184 -2.35 -11.87 11.04
CA ASP A 184 -3.51 -12.57 10.49
C ASP A 184 -4.44 -11.60 9.73
N SER A 185 -5.62 -12.08 9.33
CA SER A 185 -6.62 -11.28 8.64
C SER A 185 -7.66 -10.65 9.56
N SER A 186 -7.44 -10.60 10.89
CA SER A 186 -8.43 -10.09 11.86
C SER A 186 -8.84 -8.64 11.59
N LEU A 187 -7.94 -7.85 10.98
CA LEU A 187 -8.22 -6.48 10.56
C LEU A 187 -9.42 -6.40 9.59
N TYR A 188 -9.55 -7.37 8.69
CA TYR A 188 -10.67 -7.37 7.75
C TYR A 188 -12.01 -7.49 8.50
N ASP A 189 -12.02 -8.28 9.57
CA ASP A 189 -13.20 -8.44 10.41
C ASP A 189 -13.47 -7.20 11.28
N MET A 190 -12.41 -6.50 11.71
CA MET A 190 -12.52 -5.25 12.46
C MET A 190 -13.36 -4.20 11.71
N PHE A 191 -13.26 -4.13 10.39
CA PHE A 191 -13.94 -3.13 9.57
C PHE A 191 -15.40 -3.46 9.19
N TYR A 192 -15.99 -4.56 9.68
CA TYR A 192 -17.44 -4.75 9.54
C TYR A 192 -18.18 -3.64 10.30
N LEU A 193 -19.18 -3.03 9.66
CA LEU A 193 -19.98 -1.94 10.25
C LEU A 193 -20.59 -2.29 11.62
N GLN A 194 -20.90 -3.57 11.86
CA GLN A 194 -21.38 -4.03 13.16
C GLN A 194 -20.33 -3.84 14.26
N ASN A 195 -19.06 -4.11 13.95
CA ASN A 195 -17.95 -3.95 14.88
C ASN A 195 -17.64 -2.46 15.08
N LEU A 196 -17.65 -1.66 14.00
CA LEU A 196 -17.46 -0.21 14.09
C LEU A 196 -18.53 0.49 14.97
N LYS A 197 -19.78 0.02 14.97
CA LYS A 197 -20.86 0.62 15.76
C LYS A 197 -20.84 0.26 17.24
N THR A 198 -20.01 -0.69 17.66
CA THR A 198 -20.04 -1.21 19.02
C THR A 198 -19.07 -0.42 19.90
N SER A 199 -19.62 0.40 20.81
CA SER A 199 -18.85 1.27 21.73
C SER A 199 -18.10 0.54 22.84
N SER A 200 -18.36 -0.76 23.04
CA SER A 200 -17.73 -1.58 24.08
C SER A 200 -16.38 -2.19 23.68
N LEU A 201 -15.82 -1.83 22.53
CA LEU A 201 -14.53 -2.35 22.05
C LEU A 201 -13.31 -1.81 22.82
N SER A 202 -13.50 -0.91 23.78
CA SER A 202 -12.41 -0.35 24.59
C SER A 202 -11.87 -1.28 25.68
N GLN A 203 -12.50 -2.42 25.97
CA GLN A 203 -12.12 -3.27 27.12
C GLN A 203 -11.81 -4.75 26.80
N SER A 204 -11.81 -5.20 25.54
CA SER A 204 -11.61 -6.64 25.23
C SER A 204 -10.94 -6.97 23.90
N ASN A 205 -10.06 -6.12 23.36
CA ASN A 205 -9.49 -6.31 22.02
C ASN A 205 -8.08 -6.95 21.99
N GLU A 206 -7.77 -7.88 22.91
CA GLU A 206 -6.62 -8.80 22.74
C GLU A 206 -6.78 -9.73 21.51
N SER A 207 -7.95 -9.72 20.85
CA SER A 207 -8.27 -10.57 19.69
C SER A 207 -7.81 -10.03 18.33
N PHE A 208 -7.32 -8.79 18.23
CA PHE A 208 -6.89 -8.21 16.95
C PHE A 208 -5.38 -7.96 16.95
N CYS A 209 -4.72 -8.23 15.82
CA CYS A 209 -3.30 -7.91 15.68
C CYS A 209 -3.10 -6.43 15.25
N PRO A 210 -2.28 -5.65 15.95
CA PRO A 210 -2.00 -4.27 15.56
C PRO A 210 -1.17 -4.25 14.26
N PRO A 211 -1.39 -3.27 13.37
CA PRO A 211 -0.56 -3.07 12.20
C PRO A 211 0.90 -2.85 12.60
N THR A 212 1.83 -3.48 11.89
CA THR A 212 3.26 -3.39 12.16
C THR A 212 4.00 -2.97 10.90
N CYS A 213 4.70 -1.84 10.95
CA CYS A 213 5.63 -1.44 9.91
C CYS A 213 6.86 -2.36 9.97
N GLN A 214 7.05 -3.15 8.91
CA GLN A 214 8.13 -4.11 8.77
C GLN A 214 9.00 -3.77 7.57
N ARG A 215 10.31 -3.73 7.81
CA ARG A 215 11.36 -3.56 6.80
C ARG A 215 11.92 -4.91 6.39
N PHE A 216 11.81 -5.24 5.11
CA PHE A 216 12.47 -6.39 4.52
C PHE A 216 13.64 -5.94 3.66
N VAL A 217 14.68 -6.77 3.63
CA VAL A 217 15.91 -6.51 2.86
C VAL A 217 16.28 -7.76 2.07
N LEU A 218 16.27 -7.66 0.74
CA LEU A 218 16.56 -8.78 -0.16
C LEU A 218 17.91 -8.58 -0.86
N PRO A 219 18.91 -9.44 -0.62
CA PRO A 219 20.18 -9.38 -1.33
C PRO A 219 20.02 -9.83 -2.79
N LEU A 220 20.25 -8.92 -3.75
CA LEU A 220 20.03 -9.17 -5.18
C LEU A 220 21.00 -10.20 -5.76
N SER A 221 22.24 -10.21 -5.28
CA SER A 221 23.25 -11.20 -5.70
C SER A 221 23.09 -12.57 -5.03
N ALA A 222 22.13 -12.77 -4.14
CA ALA A 222 21.95 -14.07 -3.49
C ALA A 222 21.58 -15.16 -4.52
N HIS A 223 22.24 -16.30 -4.41
CA HIS A 223 22.09 -17.44 -5.32
C HIS A 223 22.33 -18.76 -4.58
N LYS A 224 22.09 -19.89 -5.25
CA LYS A 224 22.16 -21.23 -4.62
C LYS A 224 23.54 -21.58 -4.03
N GLU A 225 24.60 -20.98 -4.52
CA GLU A 225 25.99 -21.20 -4.07
C GLU A 225 26.44 -20.18 -3.02
N SER A 226 25.58 -19.21 -2.67
CA SER A 226 25.85 -18.27 -1.58
C SER A 226 25.99 -18.99 -0.23
N PRO A 227 26.76 -18.42 0.72
CA PRO A 227 26.96 -19.03 2.03
C PRO A 227 25.64 -19.32 2.75
N ARG A 228 25.50 -20.56 3.23
CA ARG A 228 24.29 -21.03 3.93
C ARG A 228 24.36 -20.70 5.42
N GLY A 229 23.20 -20.47 6.03
CA GLY A 229 23.10 -20.21 7.48
C GLY A 229 23.73 -18.89 7.94
N ILE A 230 24.14 -18.03 7.00
CA ILE A 230 24.69 -16.71 7.27
C ILE A 230 23.67 -15.67 6.81
N ASN A 231 23.53 -14.59 7.59
CA ASN A 231 22.77 -13.43 7.16
C ASN A 231 23.49 -12.73 6.01
N LEU A 232 22.84 -12.66 4.85
CA LEU A 232 23.36 -11.97 3.68
C LEU A 232 23.07 -10.46 3.68
N VAL A 233 22.25 -9.96 4.61
CA VAL A 233 22.01 -8.52 4.76
C VAL A 233 23.25 -7.86 5.38
N THR A 234 23.88 -6.96 4.64
CA THR A 234 25.08 -6.24 5.09
C THR A 234 24.82 -4.79 5.51
N LEU A 235 23.59 -4.30 5.35
CA LEU A 235 23.20 -2.94 5.75
C LEU A 235 23.24 -2.81 7.28
N VAL A 236 23.76 -1.69 7.78
CA VAL A 236 24.02 -1.48 9.22
C VAL A 236 22.88 -0.80 9.98
N ASP A 237 21.94 -0.20 9.26
CA ASP A 237 20.80 0.57 9.79
C ASP A 237 19.51 -0.27 9.90
N THR A 238 19.63 -1.59 9.86
CA THR A 238 18.51 -2.55 9.90
C THR A 238 18.88 -3.81 10.66
N THR A 239 17.90 -4.40 11.33
CA THR A 239 18.02 -5.73 11.95
C THR A 239 17.49 -6.86 11.06
N ALA A 240 17.04 -6.54 9.85
CA ALA A 240 16.49 -7.50 8.91
C ALA A 240 17.54 -8.55 8.51
N GLN A 241 17.07 -9.76 8.23
CA GLN A 241 17.94 -10.88 7.88
C GLN A 241 17.46 -11.57 6.61
N ALA A 242 18.41 -12.07 5.82
CA ALA A 242 18.14 -12.89 4.64
C ALA A 242 19.10 -14.08 4.63
N VAL A 243 18.58 -15.29 4.84
CA VAL A 243 19.38 -16.50 5.03
C VAL A 243 19.04 -17.54 3.95
N VAL A 244 20.07 -18.01 3.25
CA VAL A 244 19.94 -19.03 2.19
C VAL A 244 19.63 -20.40 2.81
N GLN A 245 18.63 -21.07 2.24
CA GLN A 245 18.14 -22.39 2.64
C GLN A 245 18.76 -23.50 1.79
N GLU A 246 18.51 -24.76 2.17
CA GLU A 246 19.07 -25.93 1.48
C GLU A 246 18.68 -26.03 -0.01
N ASP A 247 17.46 -25.62 -0.35
CA ASP A 247 16.91 -25.61 -1.71
C ASP A 247 17.40 -24.42 -2.56
N GLY A 248 18.18 -23.50 -1.96
CA GLY A 248 18.66 -22.27 -2.58
C GLY A 248 17.68 -21.10 -2.53
N SER A 249 16.52 -21.25 -1.90
CA SER A 249 15.64 -20.12 -1.57
C SER A 249 16.21 -19.30 -0.41
N VAL A 250 15.74 -18.07 -0.25
CA VAL A 250 16.22 -17.13 0.77
C VAL A 250 15.09 -16.80 1.73
N PHE A 251 15.22 -17.22 2.97
CA PHE A 251 14.29 -16.89 4.04
C PHE A 251 14.61 -15.50 4.58
N CYS A 252 13.61 -14.64 4.58
CA CYS A 252 13.75 -13.22 4.91
C CYS A 252 12.97 -12.92 6.21
N GLN A 253 13.68 -12.41 7.21
CA GLN A 253 13.11 -11.95 8.48
C GLN A 253 13.13 -10.42 8.49
N PRO A 254 12.00 -9.76 8.82
CA PRO A 254 11.94 -8.31 8.82
C PRO A 254 12.57 -7.69 10.06
N ASP A 255 12.97 -6.43 9.93
CA ASP A 255 13.14 -5.51 11.06
C ASP A 255 11.80 -4.84 11.36
N THR A 256 11.38 -4.84 12.63
CA THR A 256 10.17 -4.13 13.06
C THR A 256 10.50 -2.66 13.30
N VAL A 257 10.02 -1.79 12.42
CA VAL A 257 10.26 -0.36 12.46
C VAL A 257 9.33 0.34 13.46
N PHE A 258 8.03 0.06 13.37
CA PHE A 258 7.01 0.75 14.15
C PHE A 258 5.73 -0.09 14.30
N ILE A 259 4.95 0.11 15.36
CA ILE A 259 3.70 -0.62 15.62
C ILE A 259 2.55 0.37 15.83
N GLY A 260 1.38 0.05 15.27
CA GLY A 260 0.13 0.76 15.50
C GLY A 260 -0.15 1.89 14.50
N LEU A 261 0.35 1.79 13.27
CA LEU A 261 0.15 2.82 12.24
C LEU A 261 -0.32 2.20 10.93
N GLU A 262 -1.30 2.84 10.31
CA GLU A 262 -1.90 2.46 9.03
C GLU A 262 -2.17 3.67 8.14
N LEU A 263 -2.73 3.45 6.94
CA LEU A 263 -2.92 4.45 5.90
C LEU A 263 -1.63 5.27 5.70
N PRO A 264 -0.52 4.60 5.37
CA PRO A 264 0.77 5.23 5.49
C PRO A 264 1.09 6.05 4.23
N GLY A 265 1.70 7.21 4.42
CA GLY A 265 2.12 8.12 3.36
C GLY A 265 3.55 8.62 3.57
N ILE A 266 4.19 9.07 2.49
CA ILE A 266 5.53 9.68 2.50
C ILE A 266 5.51 10.94 1.65
N ASN A 267 6.59 11.73 1.70
CA ASN A 267 6.90 12.62 0.59
C ASN A 267 7.19 11.77 -0.66
N TYR A 268 6.23 11.71 -1.59
CA TYR A 268 6.31 10.80 -2.73
C TYR A 268 7.46 11.13 -3.71
N SER A 269 8.10 12.30 -3.59
CA SER A 269 9.36 12.60 -4.31
C SER A 269 10.52 11.66 -3.90
N PHE A 270 10.38 11.01 -2.75
CA PHE A 270 11.27 9.97 -2.21
C PHE A 270 10.75 8.55 -2.46
N ASN A 271 9.62 8.37 -3.15
CA ASN A 271 9.23 7.05 -3.64
C ASN A 271 10.35 6.49 -4.53
N THR A 272 10.63 5.19 -4.44
CA THR A 272 11.78 4.52 -5.09
C THR A 272 13.18 4.86 -4.53
N LYS A 273 13.28 5.75 -3.54
CA LYS A 273 14.54 6.27 -2.98
C LYS A 273 14.61 6.02 -1.47
N LYS A 274 15.84 6.02 -0.92
CA LYS A 274 16.04 5.99 0.54
C LYS A 274 15.40 7.24 1.15
N TYR A 275 14.66 7.05 2.24
CA TYR A 275 13.79 8.05 2.86
C TYR A 275 13.85 7.93 4.39
N ARG A 276 13.36 8.93 5.11
CA ARG A 276 13.42 9.02 6.56
C ARG A 276 12.07 9.08 7.23
N TYR A 277 11.10 9.77 6.64
CA TYR A 277 9.83 10.09 7.30
C TYR A 277 8.66 9.40 6.64
N PHE A 278 7.75 8.91 7.46
CA PHE A 278 6.42 8.54 7.02
C PHE A 278 5.36 9.03 7.98
N TYR A 279 4.14 9.12 7.46
CA TYR A 279 2.97 9.62 8.14
C TYR A 279 1.89 8.54 8.10
N GLY A 280 0.98 8.51 9.07
CA GLY A 280 -0.18 7.63 9.00
C GLY A 280 -1.14 7.78 10.16
N SER A 281 -2.27 7.10 10.06
CA SER A 281 -3.30 7.03 11.09
C SER A 281 -2.89 6.04 12.18
N ARG A 282 -3.01 6.43 13.45
CA ARG A 282 -2.73 5.55 14.59
C ARG A 282 -3.88 4.56 14.77
N VAL A 283 -3.60 3.29 14.50
CA VAL A 283 -4.53 2.17 14.64
C VAL A 283 -3.86 1.18 15.59
N GLU A 284 -4.18 1.25 16.88
CA GLU A 284 -3.69 0.29 17.86
C GLU A 284 -4.74 -0.82 18.06
N TRP A 285 -5.57 -0.70 19.10
CA TRP A 285 -6.57 -1.72 19.48
C TRP A 285 -8.00 -1.31 19.14
N SER A 286 -8.19 -0.12 18.58
CA SER A 286 -9.49 0.46 18.23
C SER A 286 -9.63 0.55 16.71
N PRO A 287 -10.80 0.22 16.16
CA PRO A 287 -11.09 0.49 14.75
C PRO A 287 -11.27 1.98 14.43
N HIS A 288 -11.35 2.83 15.45
CA HIS A 288 -11.51 4.27 15.29
C HIS A 288 -10.15 4.96 15.52
N PRO A 289 -9.36 5.21 14.46
CA PRO A 289 -8.15 6.00 14.59
C PRO A 289 -8.55 7.43 14.99
N ASN A 290 -8.14 7.86 16.17
CA ASN A 290 -8.36 9.22 16.67
C ASN A 290 -7.08 10.06 16.68
N LYS A 291 -6.00 9.53 16.10
CA LYS A 291 -4.71 10.22 15.99
C LYS A 291 -4.07 9.96 14.62
N ILE A 292 -3.24 10.91 14.21
CA ILE A 292 -2.28 10.73 13.12
C ILE A 292 -0.87 10.96 13.68
N ALA A 293 0.13 10.38 13.04
CA ALA A 293 1.50 10.48 13.48
C ALA A 293 2.47 10.68 12.33
N LYS A 294 3.60 11.31 12.64
CA LYS A 294 4.84 11.29 11.86
C LYS A 294 5.83 10.38 12.58
N VAL A 295 6.49 9.50 11.83
CA VAL A 295 7.52 8.60 12.34
C VAL A 295 8.85 8.87 11.62
N ASP A 296 9.92 8.93 12.39
CA ASP A 296 11.30 8.95 11.90
C ASP A 296 11.84 7.51 11.89
N ILE A 297 12.07 6.95 10.70
CA ILE A 297 12.49 5.56 10.54
C ILE A 297 13.90 5.29 11.10
N VAL A 298 14.74 6.32 11.20
CA VAL A 298 16.12 6.21 11.66
C VAL A 298 16.15 6.17 13.19
N THR A 299 15.47 7.10 13.85
CA THR A 299 15.44 7.16 15.33
C THR A 299 14.40 6.20 15.93
N ARG A 300 13.43 5.75 15.12
CA ARG A 300 12.23 5.01 15.54
C ARG A 300 11.33 5.79 16.51
N GLU A 301 11.51 7.10 16.55
CA GLU A 301 10.67 8.01 17.33
C GLU A 301 9.52 8.53 16.47
N HIS A 302 8.47 9.02 17.14
CA HIS A 302 7.30 9.58 16.48
C HIS A 302 6.72 10.75 17.26
N ILE A 303 5.96 11.57 16.55
CA ILE A 303 5.15 12.66 17.10
C ILE A 303 3.73 12.50 16.58
N GLU A 304 2.74 12.79 17.44
CA GLU A 304 1.33 12.57 17.15
C GLU A 304 0.54 13.87 17.22
N TRP A 305 -0.53 13.95 16.42
CA TRP A 305 -1.61 14.92 16.62
C TRP A 305 -2.87 14.16 17.09
N THR A 306 -3.56 14.72 18.07
CA THR A 306 -4.82 14.21 18.62
C THR A 306 -5.67 15.37 19.14
N GLN A 307 -6.99 15.24 19.03
CA GLN A 307 -7.94 16.14 19.67
C GLN A 307 -9.14 15.31 20.16
N ASP A 308 -9.66 15.63 21.34
CA ASP A 308 -10.82 14.91 21.89
C ASP A 308 -12.01 14.95 20.92
N ASN A 309 -12.70 13.81 20.83
CA ASN A 309 -13.83 13.58 19.91
C ASN A 309 -13.52 13.87 18.44
N CYS A 310 -12.26 13.84 18.01
CA CYS A 310 -11.88 14.07 16.62
C CYS A 310 -11.27 12.82 15.99
N PHE A 311 -11.67 12.54 14.76
CA PHE A 311 -11.26 11.35 13.99
C PHE A 311 -10.66 11.82 12.66
N PRO A 312 -9.31 11.92 12.58
CA PRO A 312 -8.62 12.33 11.37
C PRO A 312 -8.58 11.22 10.32
N SER A 313 -8.66 11.61 9.04
CA SER A 313 -8.39 10.76 7.88
C SER A 313 -6.90 10.46 7.69
N GLU A 314 -6.58 9.72 6.62
CA GLU A 314 -5.20 9.57 6.11
C GLU A 314 -4.48 10.94 6.05
N PRO A 315 -3.27 11.06 6.64
CA PRO A 315 -2.46 12.26 6.55
C PRO A 315 -1.74 12.33 5.19
N VAL A 316 -2.15 13.30 4.36
CA VAL A 316 -1.58 13.51 3.02
C VAL A 316 -0.48 14.57 3.08
N PHE A 317 0.76 14.19 2.73
CA PHE A 317 1.90 15.11 2.66
C PHE A 317 1.86 15.98 1.39
N VAL A 318 2.14 17.27 1.56
CA VAL A 318 2.29 18.24 0.47
C VAL A 318 3.59 19.03 0.69
N ALA A 319 4.54 18.89 -0.24
CA ALA A 319 5.82 19.57 -0.18
C ALA A 319 5.69 21.09 -0.32
N SER A 320 6.52 21.85 0.41
CA SER A 320 6.74 23.27 0.10
C SER A 320 7.31 23.41 -1.32
N PRO A 321 6.93 24.46 -2.09
CA PRO A 321 7.57 24.74 -3.37
C PRO A 321 9.09 24.93 -3.21
N GLY A 322 9.89 24.09 -3.88
CA GLY A 322 11.35 24.13 -3.76
C GLY A 322 11.91 23.56 -2.46
N ALA A 323 11.14 22.74 -1.74
CA ALA A 323 11.56 22.04 -0.53
C ALA A 323 12.94 21.35 -0.70
N ALA A 324 13.84 21.62 0.24
CA ALA A 324 15.17 21.00 0.29
C ALA A 324 15.24 19.80 1.23
N GLU A 325 14.44 19.81 2.31
CA GLU A 325 14.33 18.72 3.27
C GLU A 325 13.13 17.82 2.96
N GLU A 326 13.22 16.55 3.36
CA GLU A 326 12.18 15.54 3.06
C GLU A 326 10.82 15.89 3.66
N ASP A 327 10.81 16.48 4.86
CA ASP A 327 9.65 16.86 5.64
C ASP A 327 9.34 18.37 5.61
N ASP A 328 9.91 19.11 4.65
CA ASP A 328 9.57 20.51 4.40
C ASP A 328 8.25 20.60 3.60
N GLY A 329 7.17 20.83 4.33
CA GLY A 329 5.83 20.91 3.77
C GLY A 329 4.75 20.90 4.84
N VAL A 330 3.56 20.49 4.44
CA VAL A 330 2.39 20.37 5.31
C VAL A 330 1.75 19.00 5.20
N ILE A 331 1.00 18.62 6.24
CA ILE A 331 0.11 17.47 6.24
C ILE A 331 -1.33 17.96 6.22
N LEU A 332 -2.11 17.39 5.31
CA LEU A 332 -3.56 17.61 5.19
C LEU A 332 -4.30 16.38 5.71
N SER A 333 -5.31 16.58 6.56
CA SER A 333 -6.19 15.51 7.02
C SER A 333 -7.60 16.05 7.26
N SER A 334 -8.60 15.37 6.73
CA SER A 334 -10.01 15.66 7.00
C SER A 334 -10.36 15.12 8.38
N VAL A 335 -10.95 15.95 9.24
CA VAL A 335 -11.30 15.59 10.61
C VAL A 335 -12.81 15.66 10.78
N ILE A 336 -13.38 14.55 11.24
CA ILE A 336 -14.80 14.47 11.61
C ILE A 336 -14.95 14.33 13.12
N SER A 337 -16.14 14.69 13.63
CA SER A 337 -16.49 14.51 15.03
C SER A 337 -17.91 13.98 15.18
N PRO A 338 -18.16 13.04 16.11
CA PRO A 338 -19.51 12.69 16.54
C PRO A 338 -20.11 13.75 17.49
N ASP A 339 -19.31 14.69 18.00
CA ASP A 339 -19.81 15.81 18.80
C ASP A 339 -20.44 16.86 17.87
N PRO A 340 -21.75 17.13 17.96
CA PRO A 340 -22.41 18.10 17.10
C PRO A 340 -21.91 19.55 17.28
N ASN A 341 -21.14 19.83 18.35
CA ASN A 341 -20.52 21.14 18.57
C ASN A 341 -19.19 21.31 17.82
N ILE A 342 -18.65 20.24 17.23
CA ILE A 342 -17.40 20.28 16.48
C ILE A 342 -17.73 20.08 15.00
N SER A 343 -17.75 21.17 14.24
CA SER A 343 -17.92 21.10 12.78
C SER A 343 -16.75 20.33 12.15
N PRO A 344 -16.99 19.48 11.13
CA PRO A 344 -15.90 18.88 10.36
C PRO A 344 -14.95 19.93 9.80
N PHE A 345 -13.67 19.59 9.72
CA PHE A 345 -12.64 20.52 9.27
C PHE A 345 -11.48 19.84 8.55
N MET A 346 -10.87 20.56 7.61
CA MET A 346 -9.55 20.21 7.08
C MET A 346 -8.48 20.71 8.06
N LEU A 347 -7.71 19.78 8.63
CA LEU A 347 -6.55 20.05 9.46
C LEU A 347 -5.31 20.26 8.60
N ILE A 348 -4.50 21.28 8.94
CA ILE A 348 -3.21 21.54 8.30
C ILE A 348 -2.14 21.56 9.39
N LEU A 349 -1.24 20.58 9.33
CA LEU A 349 -0.07 20.50 10.22
C LEU A 349 1.20 20.88 9.48
N ASN A 350 2.15 21.50 10.19
CA ASN A 350 3.52 21.60 9.70
C ASN A 350 4.15 20.20 9.70
N ALA A 351 4.64 19.73 8.55
CA ALA A 351 5.13 18.35 8.41
C ALA A 351 6.43 18.07 9.18
N LYS A 352 7.15 19.11 9.62
CA LYS A 352 8.40 18.99 10.38
C LYS A 352 8.16 18.73 11.87
N ASN A 353 7.38 19.59 12.53
CA ASN A 353 7.12 19.52 13.97
C ASN A 353 5.72 18.99 14.33
N PHE A 354 4.86 18.74 13.33
CA PHE A 354 3.50 18.22 13.48
C PHE A 354 2.56 19.11 14.29
N GLU A 355 2.92 20.39 14.47
CA GLU A 355 2.07 21.40 15.09
C GLU A 355 1.00 21.86 14.09
N GLU A 356 -0.20 22.11 14.60
CA GLU A 356 -1.27 22.67 13.80
C GLU A 356 -0.98 24.12 13.44
N ILE A 357 -1.02 24.42 12.14
CA ILE A 357 -0.80 25.77 11.61
C ILE A 357 -2.07 26.41 11.08
N ALA A 358 -3.07 25.61 10.71
CA ALA A 358 -4.38 26.10 10.27
C ALA A 358 -5.44 24.99 10.32
N ARG A 359 -6.70 25.42 10.33
CA ARG A 359 -7.87 24.57 10.08
C ARG A 359 -8.91 25.30 9.24
N ALA A 360 -9.63 24.56 8.39
CA ALA A 360 -10.74 25.08 7.60
C ALA A 360 -12.01 24.26 7.87
N SER A 361 -12.96 24.84 8.61
CA SER A 361 -14.22 24.20 8.98
C SER A 361 -15.32 24.46 7.96
N ILE A 362 -16.23 23.49 7.80
CA ILE A 362 -17.39 23.63 6.92
C ILE A 362 -18.70 23.35 7.67
N PRO A 363 -19.81 24.04 7.34
CA PRO A 363 -21.11 23.81 7.94
C PRO A 363 -21.86 22.69 7.21
N ALA A 364 -21.21 21.53 7.03
CA ALA A 364 -21.77 20.40 6.31
C ALA A 364 -21.32 19.08 6.94
N ASP A 365 -22.15 18.05 6.80
CA ASP A 365 -21.81 16.70 7.23
C ASP A 365 -20.72 16.12 6.31
N VAL A 366 -19.68 15.56 6.93
CA VAL A 366 -18.61 14.83 6.24
C VAL A 366 -18.52 13.44 6.86
N HIS A 367 -18.30 12.45 6.01
CA HIS A 367 -18.09 11.07 6.44
C HIS A 367 -16.61 10.72 6.40
N MET A 368 -16.23 9.71 7.19
CA MET A 368 -14.88 9.18 7.18
C MET A 368 -14.55 8.65 5.78
N ASP A 369 -13.40 9.07 5.25
CA ASP A 369 -12.84 8.58 3.99
C ASP A 369 -11.74 7.54 4.28
N LEU A 370 -11.01 7.13 3.24
CA LEU A 370 -9.89 6.19 3.34
C LEU A 370 -8.62 6.77 2.74
N HIS A 371 -8.68 7.18 1.47
CA HIS A 371 -7.53 7.73 0.76
C HIS A 371 -7.87 9.06 0.11
N GLY A 372 -6.87 9.93 0.02
CA GLY A 372 -6.95 11.23 -0.63
C GLY A 372 -5.77 11.49 -1.57
N HIS A 373 -5.91 12.51 -2.42
CA HIS A 373 -4.81 13.01 -3.22
C HIS A 373 -4.86 14.54 -3.29
N PHE A 374 -3.71 15.18 -3.13
CA PHE A 374 -3.56 16.60 -3.38
C PHE A 374 -3.18 16.82 -4.85
N ILE A 375 -4.00 17.56 -5.58
CA ILE A 375 -3.72 17.95 -6.96
C ILE A 375 -3.28 19.42 -6.94
N PRO A 376 -2.01 19.74 -7.26
CA PRO A 376 -1.58 21.13 -7.38
C PRO A 376 -2.37 21.86 -8.46
N ALA A 377 -2.73 23.12 -8.23
CA ALA A 377 -3.33 23.95 -9.27
C ALA A 377 -2.35 24.11 -10.45
N ALA A 378 -2.87 24.12 -11.68
CA ALA A 378 -2.07 24.46 -12.85
C ALA A 378 -1.60 25.92 -12.72
N VAL A 379 -0.28 26.13 -12.73
CA VAL A 379 0.36 27.45 -12.66
C VAL A 379 0.40 28.12 -14.02
#